data_AF-A0A0G4PJ04-F1
#
_entry.id   AF-A0A0G4PJ04-F1
#
_cell.length_a   1.000
_cell.length_b   1.000
_cell.length_c   1.000
_cell.angle_alpha   90.00
_cell.angle_beta   90.00
_cell.angle_gamma   90.00
#
_symmetry.space_group_name_H-M   'P 1'
#
loop_
_entity.id
_entity.type
_entity.pdbx_description
1 polymer ?
#
loop_
_entity_poly.entity_id
_entity_poly.type
_entity_poly.pdbx_seq_one_letter_code
_entity_poly.pdbx_strand_id
1 'polypeptide(L)'
;MSIKSAKASVSSGTLSRVFWHLLRICLSFSLILVDNTILVVAGLLAYLRSTANRRRATRRNVRFYPKTVLITGIGTTHGLTLARSWAVEGHRVVGADVTDLDLPVRSGGSMSKALVTFYQIPKDHYISRLLDVIHREKVDLWIPCSPKASSIEDATARQVIESRTSCKCITFDTELAACFAHPDSFRQYVIEKGLPVLEYHRVQSRDSVHKILHRSPSKSYQISRAAPSANEKAMLLPRRTLSKTYTVVSEIQISKDRPWILQQQSRLGEIFADLLIVRGHVQAIKVRLSDSGSSTWGASRLDEALAASVHRLMQILAAKGGVRLTGHLSVRLMIDEEFDTHSVRHTIYIAGCTPGANAVDNLLYDVPCPIAGYLSVFPSNPADTANIAATLSSTRSAPTFARAAILPAAFLQFSLFHFALTALEVVEAELVRLLFWKDPLFSFLDPVPWWWQVHVYQPLREIWVLMKQTREAGLN
;
A
#
# COMPACT_ATOMS: atom_id res chain seq x y z
N MET A 1 -32.94 8.73 36.76
CA MET A 1 -32.28 7.42 36.96
C MET A 1 -31.78 6.89 35.60
N SER A 2 -30.69 7.44 35.06
CA SER A 2 -30.09 6.99 33.78
C SER A 2 -28.64 7.46 33.64
N ILE A 3 -27.78 7.02 34.57
CA ILE A 3 -26.33 7.33 34.55
C ILE A 3 -25.50 6.03 34.66
N LYS A 4 -26.10 4.90 35.04
CA LYS A 4 -25.38 3.62 35.23
C LYS A 4 -25.14 2.83 33.93
N SER A 5 -25.91 3.07 32.86
CA SER A 5 -25.82 2.28 31.61
C SER A 5 -24.63 2.68 30.71
N ALA A 6 -24.30 3.97 30.64
CA ALA A 6 -23.19 4.46 29.81
C ALA A 6 -21.79 4.09 30.36
N LYS A 7 -21.64 3.92 31.68
CA LYS A 7 -20.36 3.48 32.29
C LYS A 7 -20.06 2.00 32.02
N ALA A 8 -21.10 1.16 31.91
CA ALA A 8 -20.92 -0.28 31.70
C ALA A 8 -20.43 -0.62 30.28
N SER A 9 -20.95 0.06 29.25
CA SER A 9 -20.54 -0.17 27.84
C SER A 9 -19.12 0.33 27.54
N VAL A 10 -18.68 1.42 28.18
CA VAL A 10 -17.30 1.93 28.08
C VAL A 10 -16.32 1.00 28.80
N SER A 11 -16.73 0.37 29.91
CA SER A 11 -15.89 -0.59 30.64
C SER A 11 -15.70 -1.92 29.90
N SER A 12 -16.74 -2.44 29.22
CA SER A 12 -16.65 -3.73 28.50
C SER A 12 -15.75 -3.63 27.26
N GLY A 13 -15.80 -2.50 26.54
CA GLY A 13 -14.90 -2.22 25.42
C GLY A 13 -13.44 -2.03 25.84
N THR A 14 -13.19 -1.64 27.09
CA THR A 14 -11.83 -1.45 27.62
C THR A 14 -11.24 -2.77 28.13
N LEU A 15 -12.02 -3.57 28.86
CA LEU A 15 -11.64 -4.92 29.28
C LEU A 15 -11.37 -5.85 28.09
N SER A 16 -12.21 -5.78 27.04
CA SER A 16 -11.98 -6.52 25.80
C SER A 16 -10.65 -6.14 25.15
N ARG A 17 -10.32 -4.84 25.06
CA ARG A 17 -9.04 -4.37 24.51
C ARG A 17 -7.83 -4.86 25.31
N VAL A 18 -7.87 -4.74 26.64
CA VAL A 18 -6.78 -5.21 27.52
C VAL A 18 -6.57 -6.72 27.37
N PHE A 19 -7.65 -7.50 27.30
CA PHE A 19 -7.57 -8.94 27.07
C PHE A 19 -6.81 -9.28 25.77
N TRP A 20 -7.10 -8.59 24.67
CA TRP A 20 -6.41 -8.83 23.40
C TRP A 20 -4.90 -8.58 23.48
N HIS A 21 -4.49 -7.51 24.17
CA HIS A 21 -3.08 -7.21 24.39
C HIS A 21 -2.39 -8.30 25.22
N LEU A 22 -3.03 -8.75 26.31
CA LEU A 22 -2.50 -9.82 27.16
C LEU A 22 -2.45 -11.18 26.44
N LEU A 23 -3.49 -11.52 25.66
CA LEU A 23 -3.54 -12.76 24.88
C LEU A 23 -2.37 -12.84 23.89
N ARG A 24 -2.06 -11.75 23.18
CA ARG A 24 -0.92 -11.68 22.26
C ARG A 24 0.42 -11.85 22.96
N ILE A 25 0.58 -11.25 24.14
CA ILE A 25 1.78 -11.42 24.96
C ILE A 25 1.92 -12.89 25.39
N CYS A 26 0.86 -13.50 25.93
CA CYS A 26 0.86 -14.90 26.34
C CYS A 26 1.17 -15.85 25.19
N LEU A 27 0.60 -15.61 24.00
CA LEU A 27 0.86 -16.41 22.80
C LEU A 27 2.33 -16.33 22.36
N SER A 28 2.90 -15.13 22.40
CA SER A 28 4.32 -14.92 22.08
C SER A 28 5.25 -15.68 23.03
N PHE A 29 4.92 -15.71 24.33
CA PHE A 29 5.69 -16.48 25.32
C PHE A 29 5.48 -17.99 25.19
N SER A 30 4.28 -18.47 24.85
CA SER A 30 4.01 -19.91 24.72
C SER A 30 4.70 -20.53 23.51
N LEU A 31 4.88 -19.77 22.43
CA LEU A 31 5.49 -20.23 21.18
C LEU A 31 7.02 -20.08 21.16
N ILE A 32 7.61 -19.39 22.13
CA ILE A 32 9.05 -19.06 22.15
C ILE A 32 9.97 -20.28 21.99
N LEU A 33 9.60 -21.43 22.56
CA LEU A 33 10.40 -22.65 22.47
C LEU A 33 10.42 -23.19 21.03
N VAL A 34 9.24 -23.24 20.38
CA VAL A 34 9.12 -23.69 18.99
C VAL A 34 9.87 -22.73 18.08
N ASP A 35 9.68 -21.43 18.25
CA ASP A 35 10.26 -20.41 17.39
C ASP A 35 11.79 -20.29 17.55
N ASN A 36 12.32 -20.53 18.76
CA ASN A 36 13.76 -20.65 18.97
C ASN A 36 14.36 -21.86 18.23
N THR A 37 13.66 -23.00 18.19
CA THR A 37 14.16 -24.16 17.41
C THR A 37 14.19 -23.84 15.91
N ILE A 38 13.15 -23.17 15.39
CA ILE A 38 13.11 -22.70 14.00
C ILE A 38 14.26 -21.73 13.71
N LEU A 39 14.50 -20.77 14.61
CA LEU A 39 15.58 -19.79 14.47
C LEU A 39 16.96 -20.46 14.39
N VAL A 40 17.24 -21.42 15.28
CA VAL A 40 18.51 -22.17 15.30
C VAL A 40 18.69 -22.99 14.02
N VAL A 41 17.66 -23.72 13.60
CA VAL A 41 17.70 -24.52 12.37
C VAL A 41 17.91 -23.63 11.14
N ALA A 42 17.15 -22.54 11.02
CA ALA A 42 17.30 -21.60 9.91
C ALA A 42 18.68 -20.93 9.91
N GLY A 43 19.19 -20.53 11.08
CA GLY A 43 20.53 -19.97 11.25
C GLY A 43 21.63 -20.95 10.82
N LEU A 44 21.52 -22.22 11.23
CA LEU A 44 22.45 -23.28 10.83
C LEU A 44 22.43 -23.51 9.32
N LEU A 45 21.23 -23.58 8.72
CA LEU A 45 21.07 -23.70 7.26
C LEU A 45 21.64 -22.49 6.51
N ALA A 46 21.43 -21.28 7.02
CA ALA A 46 21.98 -20.06 6.43
C ALA A 46 23.51 -20.04 6.49
N TYR A 47 24.10 -20.49 7.61
CA TYR A 47 25.54 -20.61 7.77
C TYR A 47 26.14 -21.62 6.77
N LEU A 48 25.55 -22.82 6.66
CA LEU A 48 25.97 -23.86 5.72
C LEU A 48 25.83 -23.42 4.25
N ARG A 49 24.80 -22.64 3.91
CA ARG A 49 24.64 -22.07 2.55
C ARG A 49 25.60 -20.93 2.27
N SER A 50 25.91 -20.10 3.27
CA SER A 50 26.84 -18.97 3.13
C SER A 50 28.26 -19.43 2.83
N THR A 51 28.73 -20.50 3.48
CA THR A 51 30.04 -21.10 3.21
C THR A 51 30.12 -21.68 1.80
N ALA A 52 29.04 -22.28 1.30
CA ALA A 52 28.95 -22.75 -0.09
C ALA A 52 28.92 -21.60 -1.13
N ASN A 53 28.18 -20.51 -0.84
CA ASN A 53 28.04 -19.36 -1.75
C ASN A 53 29.21 -18.37 -1.72
N ARG A 54 30.07 -18.37 -0.70
CA ARG A 54 31.33 -17.61 -0.70
C ARG A 54 32.21 -17.92 -1.93
N ARG A 55 32.10 -19.14 -2.48
CA ARG A 55 32.78 -19.55 -3.72
C ARG A 55 32.18 -18.94 -5.00
N ARG A 56 30.96 -18.39 -4.95
CA ARG A 56 30.31 -17.69 -6.08
C ARG A 56 30.50 -16.18 -6.03
N ALA A 57 30.66 -15.58 -4.85
CA ALA A 57 30.87 -14.14 -4.68
C ALA A 57 32.18 -13.64 -5.33
N THR A 58 33.18 -14.52 -5.50
CA THR A 58 34.42 -14.29 -6.25
C THR A 58 34.24 -14.16 -7.78
N ARG A 59 33.02 -14.39 -8.31
CA ARG A 59 32.67 -14.15 -9.73
C ARG A 59 31.87 -12.86 -9.95
N ARG A 60 31.94 -11.88 -9.03
CA ARG A 60 31.31 -10.57 -9.27
C ARG A 60 32.07 -9.79 -10.34
N ASN A 61 31.32 -9.20 -11.27
CA ASN A 61 31.83 -8.45 -12.41
C ASN A 61 32.84 -7.36 -11.99
N VAL A 62 33.93 -7.23 -12.74
CA VAL A 62 35.03 -6.26 -12.54
C VAL A 62 34.55 -4.79 -12.57
N ARG A 63 33.29 -4.53 -12.98
CA ARG A 63 32.68 -3.19 -13.08
C ARG A 63 31.55 -2.92 -12.07
N PHE A 64 31.34 -3.78 -11.08
CA PHE A 64 30.28 -3.54 -10.08
C PHE A 64 30.69 -2.44 -9.09
N TYR A 65 29.99 -1.31 -9.09
CA TYR A 65 30.20 -0.23 -8.13
C TYR A 65 29.11 -0.25 -7.05
N PRO A 66 29.42 -0.65 -5.81
CA PRO A 66 28.44 -0.73 -4.75
C PRO A 66 27.95 0.67 -4.35
N LYS A 67 26.65 0.94 -4.58
CA LYS A 67 25.94 2.10 -4.05
C LYS A 67 25.52 1.92 -2.59
N THR A 68 25.47 3.03 -1.85
CA THR A 68 24.88 3.11 -0.52
C THR A 68 23.44 3.56 -0.62
N VAL A 69 22.49 2.71 -0.21
CA VAL A 69 21.06 2.95 -0.31
C VAL A 69 20.45 3.07 1.08
N LEU A 70 19.71 4.16 1.31
CA LEU A 70 18.89 4.35 2.50
C LEU A 70 17.45 4.00 2.20
N ILE A 71 16.87 3.10 3.00
CA ILE A 71 15.46 2.74 2.91
C ILE A 71 14.79 3.14 4.22
N THR A 72 13.80 4.05 4.15
CA THR A 72 12.96 4.37 5.31
C THR A 72 11.73 3.47 5.32
N GLY A 73 11.26 3.04 6.49
CA GLY A 73 10.15 2.09 6.62
C GLY A 73 10.60 0.63 6.57
N ILE A 74 11.79 0.31 7.08
CA ILE A 74 12.29 -1.07 7.22
C ILE A 74 11.38 -1.95 8.10
N GLY A 75 10.63 -1.34 9.01
CA GLY A 75 9.63 -2.04 9.80
C GLY A 75 8.44 -2.58 8.98
N THR A 76 8.30 -2.18 7.71
CA THR A 76 7.33 -2.77 6.79
C THR A 76 7.92 -3.99 6.08
N THR A 77 7.03 -4.90 5.70
CA THR A 77 7.35 -6.11 4.93
C THR A 77 8.05 -5.80 3.61
N HIS A 78 7.60 -4.72 2.95
CA HIS A 78 8.10 -4.29 1.66
C HIS A 78 9.44 -3.57 1.77
N GLY A 79 9.61 -2.71 2.79
CA GLY A 79 10.89 -2.08 3.09
C GLY A 79 11.99 -3.10 3.38
N LEU A 80 11.68 -4.11 4.19
CA LEU A 80 12.61 -5.20 4.49
C LEU A 80 12.91 -6.08 3.27
N THR A 81 11.90 -6.43 2.48
CA THR A 81 12.09 -7.21 1.25
C THR A 81 13.00 -6.48 0.28
N LEU A 82 12.77 -5.18 0.08
CA LEU A 82 13.62 -4.32 -0.75
C LEU A 82 15.05 -4.29 -0.20
N ALA A 83 15.24 -4.07 1.10
CA ALA A 83 16.56 -4.07 1.74
C ALA A 83 17.33 -5.38 1.51
N ARG A 84 16.65 -6.53 1.65
CA ARG A 84 17.25 -7.85 1.39
C ARG A 84 17.66 -7.99 -0.08
N SER A 85 16.83 -7.55 -1.03
CA SER A 85 17.16 -7.59 -2.45
C SER A 85 18.40 -6.75 -2.79
N TRP A 86 18.48 -5.51 -2.29
CA TRP A 86 19.66 -4.66 -2.46
C TRP A 86 20.93 -5.28 -1.87
N ALA A 87 20.84 -5.87 -0.67
CA ALA A 87 21.97 -6.52 -0.02
C ALA A 87 22.45 -7.78 -0.79
N VAL A 88 21.52 -8.56 -1.37
CA VAL A 88 21.85 -9.72 -2.21
C VAL A 88 22.61 -9.30 -3.47
N GLU A 89 22.21 -8.19 -4.11
CA GLU A 89 22.92 -7.63 -5.26
C GLU A 89 24.31 -7.05 -4.88
N GLY A 90 24.60 -6.88 -3.59
CA GLY A 90 25.89 -6.46 -3.08
C GLY A 90 26.00 -4.97 -2.80
N HIS A 91 24.88 -4.25 -2.76
CA HIS A 91 24.82 -2.86 -2.37
C HIS A 91 24.84 -2.71 -0.84
N ARG A 92 25.30 -1.55 -0.37
CA ARG A 92 25.31 -1.22 1.05
C ARG A 92 23.96 -0.66 1.44
N VAL A 93 23.25 -1.33 2.34
CA VAL A 93 21.90 -0.91 2.75
C VAL A 93 21.93 -0.31 4.15
N VAL A 94 21.43 0.90 4.27
CA VAL A 94 21.15 1.58 5.54
C VAL A 94 19.65 1.57 5.74
N GLY A 95 19.22 1.10 6.91
CA GLY A 95 17.82 1.05 7.28
C GLY A 95 17.43 2.23 8.16
N ALA A 96 16.21 2.73 8.00
CA ALA A 96 15.64 3.65 8.95
C ALA A 96 14.14 3.41 9.13
N ASP A 97 13.60 3.79 10.30
CA ASP A 97 12.16 3.81 10.56
C ASP A 97 11.73 5.15 11.13
N VAL A 98 10.58 5.63 10.65
CA VAL A 98 9.90 6.80 11.21
C VAL A 98 9.16 6.38 12.47
N THR A 99 9.39 7.11 13.56
CA THR A 99 8.79 6.84 14.87
C THR A 99 7.86 7.97 15.29
N ASP A 100 6.58 7.65 15.48
CA ASP A 100 5.54 8.57 16.01
C ASP A 100 5.36 8.42 17.53
N LEU A 101 5.89 7.33 18.08
CA LEU A 101 5.88 6.99 19.49
C LEU A 101 7.33 6.83 19.92
N ASP A 102 7.71 7.41 21.05
CA ASP A 102 9.00 7.21 21.72
C ASP A 102 9.09 5.80 22.33
N LEU A 103 8.72 4.78 21.54
CA LEU A 103 8.94 3.39 21.88
C LEU A 103 10.45 3.15 21.86
N PRO A 104 11.07 2.77 22.99
CA PRO A 104 12.51 2.53 23.08
C PRO A 104 12.94 1.22 22.36
N VAL A 105 12.05 0.62 21.57
CA VAL A 105 12.23 -0.71 20.99
C VAL A 105 12.32 -0.59 19.47
N ARG A 106 13.32 -1.24 18.90
CA ARG A 106 13.53 -1.28 17.45
C ARG A 106 12.57 -2.28 16.79
N SER A 107 12.16 -2.00 15.56
CA SER A 107 11.31 -2.87 14.75
C SER A 107 11.98 -4.20 14.42
N GLY A 108 11.22 -5.25 14.11
CA GLY A 108 11.77 -6.53 13.62
C GLY A 108 12.72 -6.36 12.46
N GLY A 109 12.32 -5.58 11.44
CA GLY A 109 13.14 -5.33 10.25
C GLY A 109 14.54 -4.78 10.55
N SER A 110 14.69 -4.01 11.65
CA SER A 110 15.99 -3.46 12.06
C SER A 110 17.05 -4.51 12.43
N MET A 111 16.63 -5.73 12.75
CA MET A 111 17.51 -6.85 13.12
C MET A 111 17.95 -7.69 11.92
N SER A 112 17.64 -7.23 10.71
CA SER A 112 18.02 -7.92 9.49
C SER A 112 19.51 -7.83 9.23
N LYS A 113 20.13 -8.97 8.89
CA LYS A 113 21.53 -9.00 8.45
C LYS A 113 21.78 -8.26 7.12
N ALA A 114 20.72 -7.91 6.38
CA ALA A 114 20.82 -7.16 5.14
C ALA A 114 21.23 -5.71 5.38
N LEU A 115 20.98 -5.19 6.58
CA LEU A 115 21.29 -3.82 6.95
C LEU A 115 22.69 -3.72 7.52
N VAL A 116 23.44 -2.70 7.10
CA VAL A 116 24.73 -2.36 7.72
C VAL A 116 24.52 -1.54 8.98
N THR A 117 23.54 -0.66 8.98
CA THR A 117 23.21 0.21 10.12
C THR A 117 21.74 0.55 10.09
N PHE A 118 21.16 0.77 11.27
CA PHE A 118 19.76 1.12 11.44
C PHE A 118 19.60 2.41 12.27
N TYR A 119 18.68 3.28 11.83
CA TYR A 119 18.37 4.55 12.48
C TYR A 119 16.88 4.68 12.81
N GLN A 120 16.56 5.23 13.98
CA GLN A 120 15.20 5.67 14.31
C GLN A 120 15.10 7.17 14.07
N ILE A 121 14.13 7.57 13.26
CA ILE A 121 13.92 8.97 12.86
C ILE A 121 12.63 9.46 13.51
N PRO A 122 12.70 10.35 14.53
CA PRO A 122 11.51 10.92 15.14
C PRO A 122 10.80 11.83 14.12
N LYS A 123 9.46 11.75 14.08
CA LYS A 123 8.66 12.50 13.10
C LYS A 123 8.85 14.01 13.20
N ASP A 124 8.99 14.56 14.40
CA ASP A 124 9.18 16.00 14.65
C ASP A 124 10.47 16.56 14.02
N HIS A 125 11.48 15.71 13.86
CA HIS A 125 12.78 16.09 13.29
C HIS A 125 13.08 15.27 12.02
N TYR A 126 12.02 14.88 11.28
CA TYR A 126 12.13 13.95 10.16
C TYR A 126 13.18 14.39 9.13
N ILE A 127 13.05 15.61 8.60
CA ILE A 127 13.91 16.13 7.53
C ILE A 127 15.36 16.31 8.01
N SER A 128 15.57 16.93 9.18
CA SER A 128 16.91 17.19 9.70
C SER A 128 17.66 15.89 10.01
N ARG A 129 17.01 14.92 10.65
CA ARG A 129 17.65 13.64 11.01
C ARG A 129 17.89 12.78 9.77
N LEU A 130 17.00 12.84 8.78
CA LEU A 130 17.21 12.17 7.50
C LEU A 130 18.44 12.74 6.77
N LEU A 131 18.60 14.08 6.76
CA LEU A 131 19.78 14.75 6.19
C LEU A 131 21.07 14.33 6.92
N ASP A 132 21.05 14.28 8.25
CA ASP A 132 22.20 13.84 9.06
C ASP A 132 22.64 12.42 8.71
N VAL A 133 21.68 11.48 8.61
CA VAL A 133 21.94 10.09 8.25
C VAL A 133 22.53 10.00 6.84
N ILE A 134 21.96 10.74 5.88
CA ILE A 134 22.44 10.77 4.49
C ILE A 134 23.88 11.28 4.42
N HIS A 135 24.20 12.34 5.15
CA HIS A 135 25.54 12.91 5.18
C HIS A 135 26.55 11.96 5.86
N ARG A 136 26.18 11.42 7.03
CA ARG A 136 27.02 10.50 7.81
C ARG A 136 27.36 9.22 7.05
N GLU A 137 26.36 8.62 6.41
CA GLU A 137 26.51 7.33 5.73
C GLU A 137 26.98 7.46 4.28
N LYS A 138 27.01 8.68 3.74
CA LYS A 138 27.28 9.01 2.33
C LYS A 138 26.32 8.26 1.39
N VAL A 139 25.04 8.46 1.63
CA VAL A 139 23.97 7.76 0.89
C VAL A 139 23.90 8.28 -0.56
N ASP A 140 23.94 7.35 -1.52
CA ASP A 140 23.77 7.65 -2.94
C ASP A 140 22.31 7.72 -3.36
N LEU A 141 21.46 6.86 -2.76
CA LEU A 141 20.05 6.70 -3.11
C LEU A 141 19.17 6.60 -1.87
N TRP A 142 18.11 7.39 -1.78
CA TRP A 142 17.09 7.28 -0.75
C TRP A 142 15.74 6.83 -1.33
N ILE A 143 15.15 5.81 -0.70
CA ILE A 143 13.86 5.21 -1.08
C ILE A 143 12.91 5.24 0.13
N PRO A 144 11.79 5.99 0.07
CA PRO A 144 10.79 5.98 1.12
C PRO A 144 9.78 4.83 0.98
N CYS A 145 9.72 3.98 2.00
CA CYS A 145 8.76 2.87 2.13
C CYS A 145 7.98 2.94 3.46
N SER A 146 8.00 4.08 4.16
CA SER A 146 7.29 4.25 5.44
C SER A 146 5.91 4.88 5.23
N PRO A 147 4.81 4.21 5.61
CA PRO A 147 3.46 4.78 5.52
C PRO A 147 3.18 5.86 6.58
N LYS A 148 4.11 6.08 7.53
CA LYS A 148 3.96 7.06 8.61
C LYS A 148 4.30 8.49 8.18
N ALA A 149 5.13 8.62 7.16
CA ALA A 149 5.40 9.88 6.48
C ALA A 149 4.41 10.04 5.31
N SER A 150 3.88 11.24 5.16
CA SER A 150 3.06 11.60 4.01
C SER A 150 3.92 11.82 2.76
N SER A 151 3.31 11.68 1.59
CA SER A 151 3.99 11.96 0.31
C SER A 151 4.51 13.39 0.22
N ILE A 152 3.83 14.35 0.87
CA ILE A 152 4.23 15.76 0.94
C ILE A 152 5.47 15.91 1.84
N GLU A 153 5.48 15.30 3.02
CA GLU A 153 6.66 15.30 3.90
C GLU A 153 7.88 14.70 3.19
N ASP A 154 7.72 13.57 2.50
CA ASP A 154 8.80 12.95 1.71
C ASP A 154 9.28 13.84 0.57
N ALA A 155 8.37 14.54 -0.12
CA ALA A 155 8.73 15.46 -1.20
C ALA A 155 9.49 16.69 -0.67
N THR A 156 9.09 17.23 0.48
CA THR A 156 9.81 18.34 1.12
C THR A 156 11.21 17.89 1.57
N ALA A 157 11.33 16.68 2.11
CA ALA A 157 12.61 16.09 2.46
C ALA A 157 13.51 15.93 1.22
N ARG A 158 12.97 15.42 0.10
CA ARG A 158 13.69 15.32 -1.18
C ARG A 158 14.28 16.66 -1.60
N GLN A 159 13.48 17.73 -1.59
CA GLN A 159 13.94 19.06 -2.02
C GLN A 159 15.14 19.53 -1.18
N VAL A 160 15.13 19.29 0.13
CA VAL A 160 16.25 19.66 1.03
C VAL A 160 17.46 18.75 0.82
N ILE A 161 17.25 17.45 0.61
CA ILE A 161 18.33 16.47 0.42
C ILE A 161 19.06 16.71 -0.90
N GLU A 162 18.33 16.83 -2.01
CA GLU A 162 18.94 16.98 -3.34
C GLU A 162 19.58 18.35 -3.54
N SER A 163 19.19 19.37 -2.76
CA SER A 163 19.84 20.69 -2.78
C SER A 163 21.14 20.75 -1.97
N ARG A 164 21.31 19.88 -0.97
CA ARG A 164 22.46 19.90 -0.05
C ARG A 164 23.41 18.72 -0.21
N THR A 165 23.01 17.69 -0.95
CA THR A 165 23.76 16.44 -1.09
C THR A 165 23.67 15.91 -2.53
N SER A 166 24.56 15.00 -2.89
CA SER A 166 24.52 14.28 -4.17
C SER A 166 23.53 13.10 -4.18
N CYS A 167 22.83 12.86 -3.07
CA CYS A 167 21.89 11.76 -2.93
C CYS A 167 20.72 11.95 -3.91
N LYS A 168 20.32 10.87 -4.59
CA LYS A 168 19.12 10.84 -5.42
C LYS A 168 17.96 10.26 -4.63
N CYS A 169 16.77 10.83 -4.80
CA CYS A 169 15.58 10.38 -4.09
C CYS A 169 14.59 9.70 -5.05
N ILE A 170 13.87 8.68 -4.57
CA ILE A 170 12.78 8.02 -5.31
C ILE A 170 11.44 8.44 -4.70
N THR A 171 11.13 9.72 -4.82
CA THR A 171 9.86 10.31 -4.36
C THR A 171 9.51 11.53 -5.21
N PHE A 172 8.25 11.94 -5.28
CA PHE A 172 7.85 13.04 -6.15
C PHE A 172 8.45 14.39 -5.71
N ASP A 173 8.47 15.35 -6.62
CA ASP A 173 8.71 16.75 -6.26
C ASP A 173 7.52 17.30 -5.44
N THR A 174 7.73 18.43 -4.77
CA THR A 174 6.72 19.03 -3.89
C THR A 174 5.44 19.43 -4.62
N GLU A 175 5.57 19.90 -5.86
CA GLU A 175 4.44 20.28 -6.73
C GLU A 175 3.56 19.08 -7.10
N LEU A 176 4.16 18.01 -7.62
CA LEU A 176 3.47 16.78 -8.01
C LEU A 176 2.94 16.04 -6.78
N ALA A 177 3.68 16.01 -5.68
CA ALA A 177 3.21 15.40 -4.44
C ALA A 177 1.95 16.09 -3.91
N ALA A 178 1.92 17.44 -3.90
CA ALA A 178 0.74 18.21 -3.53
C ALA A 178 -0.42 18.02 -4.53
N CYS A 179 -0.10 17.99 -5.83
CA CYS A 179 -1.08 17.73 -6.88
C CYS A 179 -1.73 16.33 -6.75
N PHE A 180 -0.94 15.30 -6.45
CA PHE A 180 -1.39 13.91 -6.36
C PHE A 180 -2.04 13.58 -5.01
N ALA A 181 -1.80 14.40 -3.98
CA ALA A 181 -2.45 14.25 -2.68
C ALA A 181 -3.95 14.59 -2.72
N HIS A 182 -4.37 15.47 -3.64
CA HIS A 182 -5.76 15.92 -3.76
C HIS A 182 -6.44 15.35 -5.01
N PRO A 183 -7.57 14.62 -4.87
CA PRO A 183 -8.27 14.00 -6.00
C PRO A 183 -8.66 14.98 -7.12
N ASP A 184 -9.15 16.18 -6.77
CA ASP A 184 -9.56 17.19 -7.75
C ASP A 184 -8.36 17.75 -8.54
N SER A 185 -7.23 18.03 -7.85
CA SER A 185 -6.00 18.51 -8.47
C SER A 185 -5.38 17.45 -9.38
N PHE A 186 -5.32 16.20 -8.93
CA PHE A 186 -4.87 15.08 -9.76
C PHE A 186 -5.75 14.93 -11.00
N ARG A 187 -7.07 15.00 -10.83
CA ARG A 187 -8.00 14.92 -11.96
C ARG A 187 -7.72 16.02 -12.99
N GLN A 188 -7.56 17.26 -12.53
CA GLN A 188 -7.23 18.38 -13.40
C GLN A 188 -5.90 18.16 -14.14
N TYR A 189 -4.87 17.68 -13.44
CA TYR A 189 -3.60 17.29 -14.05
C TYR A 189 -3.76 16.25 -15.16
N VAL A 190 -4.57 15.20 -14.94
CA VAL A 190 -4.79 14.16 -15.96
C VAL A 190 -5.57 14.72 -17.17
N ILE A 191 -6.51 15.64 -16.97
CA ILE A 191 -7.23 16.35 -18.04
C ILE A 191 -6.26 17.21 -18.87
N GLU A 192 -5.42 18.01 -18.20
CA GLU A 192 -4.43 18.87 -18.86
C GLU A 192 -3.41 18.09 -19.67
N LYS A 193 -3.04 16.90 -19.18
CA LYS A 193 -2.20 15.96 -19.92
C LYS A 193 -2.97 15.21 -21.01
N GLY A 194 -4.25 15.46 -21.24
CA GLY A 194 -5.04 14.81 -22.30
C GLY A 194 -5.04 13.28 -22.17
N LEU A 195 -5.15 12.78 -20.94
CA LEU A 195 -5.28 11.37 -20.62
C LEU A 195 -6.77 11.05 -20.36
N PRO A 196 -7.21 9.78 -20.52
CA PRO A 196 -8.59 9.40 -20.29
C PRO A 196 -8.93 9.51 -18.79
N VAL A 197 -9.85 10.41 -18.46
CA VAL A 197 -10.28 10.70 -17.07
C VAL A 197 -11.71 10.25 -16.88
N LEU A 198 -11.97 9.65 -15.73
CA LEU A 198 -13.33 9.32 -15.34
C LEU A 198 -14.19 10.59 -15.22
N GLU A 199 -15.36 10.58 -15.85
CA GLU A 199 -16.26 11.74 -15.77
C GLU A 199 -16.73 11.97 -14.34
N TYR A 200 -16.58 13.21 -13.89
CA TYR A 200 -16.94 13.65 -12.56
C TYR A 200 -17.47 15.08 -12.63
N HIS A 201 -18.69 15.28 -12.15
CA HIS A 201 -19.38 16.55 -12.25
C HIS A 201 -19.93 16.94 -10.89
N ARG A 202 -19.58 18.14 -10.44
CA ARG A 202 -20.24 18.78 -9.29
C ARG A 202 -21.52 19.43 -9.79
N VAL A 203 -22.65 18.87 -9.38
CA VAL A 203 -23.97 19.25 -9.83
C VAL A 203 -24.65 20.14 -8.78
N GLN A 204 -25.06 21.33 -9.19
CA GLN A 204 -25.73 22.32 -8.34
C GLN A 204 -27.21 22.50 -8.69
N SER A 205 -27.70 21.85 -9.75
CA SER A 205 -29.10 21.92 -10.17
C SER A 205 -29.55 20.60 -10.80
N ARG A 206 -30.85 20.31 -10.76
CA ARG A 206 -31.43 19.12 -11.41
C ARG A 206 -31.28 19.16 -12.93
N ASP A 207 -31.41 20.33 -13.53
CA ASP A 207 -31.21 20.54 -14.97
C ASP A 207 -29.80 20.11 -15.43
N SER A 208 -28.77 20.40 -14.63
CA SER A 208 -27.40 19.96 -14.92
C SER A 208 -27.29 18.43 -14.97
N VAL A 209 -28.00 17.70 -14.11
CA VAL A 209 -28.03 16.22 -14.15
C VAL A 209 -28.61 15.74 -15.48
N HIS A 210 -29.76 16.27 -15.87
CA HIS A 210 -30.42 15.88 -17.12
C HIS A 210 -29.58 16.21 -18.35
N LYS A 211 -28.92 17.37 -18.38
CA LYS A 211 -28.00 17.75 -19.46
C LYS A 211 -26.83 16.77 -19.60
N ILE A 212 -26.25 16.32 -18.49
CA ILE A 212 -25.14 15.35 -18.51
C ILE A 212 -25.63 13.99 -18.99
N LEU A 213 -26.76 13.50 -18.46
CA LEU A 213 -27.35 12.23 -18.87
C LEU A 213 -27.75 12.23 -20.36
N HIS A 214 -28.24 13.35 -20.88
CA HIS A 214 -28.61 13.48 -22.29
C HIS A 214 -27.38 13.56 -23.21
N ARG A 215 -26.27 14.17 -22.76
CA ARG A 215 -25.03 14.25 -23.54
C ARG A 215 -24.38 12.87 -23.74
N SER A 216 -24.52 11.97 -22.77
CA SER A 216 -23.87 10.66 -22.77
C SER A 216 -24.88 9.54 -22.45
N PRO A 217 -25.79 9.19 -23.37
CA PRO A 217 -26.90 8.26 -23.10
C PRO A 217 -26.46 6.81 -22.87
N SER A 218 -25.26 6.43 -23.34
CA SER A 218 -24.69 5.10 -23.15
C SER A 218 -24.00 4.91 -21.79
N LYS A 219 -23.74 6.00 -21.07
CA LYS A 219 -22.97 5.99 -19.82
C LYS A 219 -23.88 5.89 -18.59
N SER A 220 -23.41 5.13 -17.62
CA SER A 220 -24.01 5.04 -16.30
C SER A 220 -23.26 5.93 -15.33
N TYR A 221 -23.98 6.55 -14.41
CA TYR A 221 -23.45 7.45 -13.41
C TYR A 221 -23.97 7.08 -12.03
N GLN A 222 -23.12 7.25 -11.04
CA GLN A 222 -23.45 7.22 -9.64
C GLN A 222 -23.58 8.66 -9.13
N ILE A 223 -24.74 8.97 -8.54
CA ILE A 223 -25.01 10.25 -7.91
C ILE A 223 -24.94 10.10 -6.38
N SER A 224 -24.15 10.96 -5.74
CA SER A 224 -23.95 11.00 -4.28
C SER A 224 -23.83 12.44 -3.79
N ARG A 225 -24.06 12.69 -2.50
CA ARG A 225 -23.87 14.02 -1.92
C ARG A 225 -22.37 14.32 -1.81
N ALA A 226 -21.97 15.57 -2.04
CA ALA A 226 -20.55 15.96 -1.94
C ALA A 226 -19.95 15.76 -0.54
N ALA A 227 -20.77 15.94 0.50
CA ALA A 227 -20.46 15.58 1.88
C ALA A 227 -21.49 14.52 2.33
N PRO A 228 -21.21 13.23 2.14
CA PRO A 228 -22.14 12.16 2.49
C PRO A 228 -22.24 12.02 4.01
N SER A 229 -23.46 11.80 4.52
CA SER A 229 -23.65 11.33 5.90
C SER A 229 -23.43 9.80 5.94
N ALA A 230 -23.10 9.25 7.12
CA ALA A 230 -22.67 7.86 7.27
C ALA A 230 -23.65 6.78 6.72
N ASN A 231 -24.92 7.13 6.47
CA ASN A 231 -25.95 6.21 5.99
C ASN A 231 -26.45 6.51 4.56
N GLU A 232 -25.84 7.46 3.85
CA GLU A 232 -26.37 7.91 2.56
C GLU A 232 -25.83 7.07 1.40
N LYS A 233 -26.69 6.20 0.84
CA LYS A 233 -26.31 5.31 -0.26
C LYS A 233 -26.36 6.06 -1.60
N ALA A 234 -25.28 5.95 -2.36
CA ALA A 234 -25.20 6.50 -3.70
C ALA A 234 -26.15 5.79 -4.68
N MET A 235 -26.73 6.54 -5.61
CA MET A 235 -27.79 6.06 -6.51
C MET A 235 -27.28 5.96 -7.95
N LEU A 236 -27.73 4.94 -8.69
CA LEU A 236 -27.38 4.74 -10.09
C LEU A 236 -28.36 5.44 -11.04
N LEU A 237 -27.84 6.15 -12.03
CA LEU A 237 -28.55 6.82 -13.12
C LEU A 237 -27.88 6.46 -14.46
N PRO A 238 -28.61 6.43 -15.60
CA PRO A 238 -30.07 6.47 -15.68
C PRO A 238 -30.70 5.18 -15.12
N ARG A 239 -31.98 5.25 -14.73
CA ARG A 239 -32.78 4.07 -14.39
C ARG A 239 -33.29 3.41 -15.67
N ARG A 240 -33.87 2.20 -15.54
CA ARG A 240 -34.42 1.42 -16.66
C ARG A 240 -35.35 2.22 -17.60
N THR A 241 -36.03 3.23 -17.08
CA THR A 241 -36.86 4.13 -17.89
C THR A 241 -36.55 5.59 -17.58
N LEU A 242 -36.76 6.46 -18.57
CA LEU A 242 -36.61 7.91 -18.40
C LEU A 242 -37.50 8.42 -17.27
N SER A 243 -38.77 8.02 -17.22
CA SER A 243 -39.71 8.44 -16.17
C SER A 243 -39.21 8.10 -14.76
N LYS A 244 -38.68 6.89 -14.55
CA LYS A 244 -38.07 6.51 -13.25
C LYS A 244 -36.83 7.34 -12.94
N THR A 245 -36.04 7.70 -13.95
CA THR A 245 -34.88 8.58 -13.78
C THR A 245 -35.33 9.97 -13.32
N TYR A 246 -36.36 10.55 -13.94
CA TYR A 246 -36.95 11.83 -13.54
C TYR A 246 -37.52 11.79 -12.13
N THR A 247 -38.25 10.74 -11.75
CA THR A 247 -38.78 10.59 -10.38
C THR A 247 -37.66 10.54 -9.35
N VAL A 248 -36.61 9.75 -9.59
CA VAL A 248 -35.48 9.69 -8.66
C VAL A 248 -34.77 11.04 -8.57
N VAL A 249 -34.53 11.73 -9.69
CA VAL A 249 -33.85 13.04 -9.68
C VAL A 249 -34.71 14.14 -9.04
N SER A 250 -36.05 14.06 -9.11
CA SER A 250 -36.93 15.04 -8.47
C SER A 250 -36.92 14.92 -6.94
N GLU A 251 -36.83 13.70 -6.41
CA GLU A 251 -36.69 13.42 -4.97
C GLU A 251 -35.39 13.97 -4.38
N ILE A 252 -34.32 14.08 -5.20
CA ILE A 252 -33.03 14.60 -4.78
C ILE A 252 -33.12 16.13 -4.58
N GLN A 253 -32.83 16.59 -3.36
CA GLN A 253 -32.68 18.02 -3.06
C GLN A 253 -31.29 18.50 -3.50
N ILE A 254 -31.18 18.96 -4.74
CA ILE A 254 -29.97 19.57 -5.30
C ILE A 254 -30.11 21.09 -5.23
N SER A 255 -29.15 21.76 -4.58
CA SER A 255 -29.04 23.22 -4.56
C SER A 255 -27.59 23.66 -4.59
N LYS A 256 -27.34 24.97 -4.71
CA LYS A 256 -25.99 25.55 -4.61
C LYS A 256 -25.37 25.27 -3.22
N ASP A 257 -26.19 25.34 -2.17
CA ASP A 257 -25.77 25.11 -0.78
C ASP A 257 -25.58 23.62 -0.47
N ARG A 258 -26.26 22.74 -1.22
CA ARG A 258 -26.19 21.28 -1.09
C ARG A 258 -25.82 20.65 -2.43
N PRO A 259 -24.54 20.77 -2.85
CA PRO A 259 -24.09 20.22 -4.12
C PRO A 259 -24.02 18.69 -4.07
N TRP A 260 -24.30 18.09 -5.21
CA TRP A 260 -24.18 16.64 -5.44
C TRP A 260 -23.03 16.37 -6.41
N ILE A 261 -22.51 15.15 -6.37
CA ILE A 261 -21.49 14.64 -7.27
C ILE A 261 -22.18 13.63 -8.18
N LEU A 262 -21.95 13.77 -9.49
CA LEU A 262 -22.32 12.80 -10.50
C LEU A 262 -21.03 12.24 -11.09
N GLN A 263 -20.71 10.98 -10.80
CA GLN A 263 -19.49 10.30 -11.22
C GLN A 263 -19.84 9.13 -12.13
N GLN A 264 -19.09 8.93 -13.22
CA GLN A 264 -19.31 7.77 -14.10
C GLN A 264 -19.09 6.46 -13.33
N GLN A 265 -19.99 5.51 -13.53
CA GLN A 265 -19.93 4.17 -12.93
C GLN A 265 -19.36 3.19 -13.96
N SER A 266 -18.35 2.42 -13.57
CA SER A 266 -17.79 1.34 -14.40
C SER A 266 -18.68 0.10 -14.39
N ARG A 267 -18.79 -0.58 -15.53
CA ARG A 267 -19.48 -1.87 -15.67
C ARG A 267 -18.60 -3.07 -15.34
N LEU A 268 -17.31 -3.00 -15.65
CA LEU A 268 -16.38 -4.14 -15.54
C LEU A 268 -15.51 -4.14 -14.29
N GLY A 269 -15.55 -3.05 -13.52
CA GLY A 269 -14.90 -2.94 -12.22
C GLY A 269 -13.68 -2.04 -12.20
N GLU A 270 -12.99 -2.10 -11.06
CA GLU A 270 -11.85 -1.26 -10.73
C GLU A 270 -10.55 -2.07 -10.76
N ILE A 271 -9.53 -1.48 -11.38
CA ILE A 271 -8.18 -2.03 -11.48
C ILE A 271 -7.20 -1.03 -10.88
N PHE A 272 -6.16 -1.52 -10.22
CA PHE A 272 -5.04 -0.71 -9.78
C PHE A 272 -3.79 -1.06 -10.58
N ALA A 273 -3.06 -0.02 -10.97
CA ALA A 273 -1.73 -0.12 -11.52
C ALA A 273 -0.74 0.47 -10.52
N ASP A 274 0.02 -0.38 -9.84
CA ASP A 274 1.09 0.03 -8.95
C ASP A 274 2.39 0.16 -9.76
N LEU A 275 3.09 1.29 -9.63
CA LEU A 275 4.15 1.70 -10.53
C LEU A 275 5.38 2.16 -9.77
N LEU A 276 6.56 1.80 -10.29
CA LEU A 276 7.80 2.53 -10.06
C LEU A 276 8.08 3.36 -11.30
N ILE A 277 8.08 4.68 -11.17
CA ILE A 277 8.40 5.61 -12.25
C ILE A 277 9.74 6.26 -11.93
N VAL A 278 10.66 6.28 -12.89
CA VAL A 278 11.94 6.99 -12.77
C VAL A 278 12.13 7.83 -14.03
N ARG A 279 12.29 9.15 -13.83
CA ARG A 279 12.52 10.12 -14.91
C ARG A 279 11.51 10.02 -16.06
N GLY A 280 10.24 9.86 -15.73
CA GLY A 280 9.15 9.76 -16.72
C GLY A 280 9.06 8.42 -17.45
N HIS A 281 9.79 7.39 -16.98
CA HIS A 281 9.74 6.04 -17.54
C HIS A 281 9.22 5.06 -16.49
N VAL A 282 8.30 4.18 -16.89
CA VAL A 282 7.81 3.10 -16.03
C VAL A 282 8.90 2.03 -15.95
N GLN A 283 9.48 1.85 -14.76
CA GLN A 283 10.54 0.88 -14.47
C GLN A 283 10.00 -0.45 -13.95
N ALA A 284 8.86 -0.41 -13.27
CA ALA A 284 8.12 -1.59 -12.87
C ALA A 284 6.64 -1.27 -12.81
N ILE A 285 5.82 -2.27 -13.14
CA ILE A 285 4.37 -2.18 -13.07
C ILE A 285 3.79 -3.49 -12.54
N LYS A 286 2.78 -3.37 -11.68
CA LYS A 286 1.92 -4.46 -11.25
C LYS A 286 0.47 -4.06 -11.42
N VAL A 287 -0.31 -4.90 -12.10
CA VAL A 287 -1.74 -4.67 -12.36
C VAL A 287 -2.55 -5.66 -11.55
N ARG A 288 -3.52 -5.16 -10.77
CA ARG A 288 -4.35 -5.95 -9.85
C ARG A 288 -5.81 -5.47 -9.84
N LEU A 289 -6.76 -6.37 -9.56
CA LEU A 289 -8.17 -6.02 -9.41
C LEU A 289 -8.50 -5.50 -8.00
N SER A 290 -9.53 -4.67 -7.89
CA SER A 290 -10.10 -4.24 -6.60
C SER A 290 -10.94 -5.35 -5.98
N ASP A 291 -10.28 -6.30 -5.30
CA ASP A 291 -10.81 -7.33 -4.37
C ASP A 291 -12.33 -7.63 -4.43
N SER A 292 -12.81 -8.08 -5.60
CA SER A 292 -14.17 -8.57 -5.80
C SER A 292 -14.13 -10.04 -6.18
N GLY A 293 -13.73 -10.92 -5.25
CA GLY A 293 -13.99 -12.38 -5.26
C GLY A 293 -13.56 -13.20 -6.48
N SER A 294 -12.88 -12.61 -7.46
CA SER A 294 -12.56 -13.22 -8.74
C SER A 294 -11.09 -13.65 -8.72
N SER A 295 -10.86 -14.91 -8.38
CA SER A 295 -9.56 -15.58 -8.36
C SER A 295 -8.98 -15.85 -9.76
N THR A 296 -9.60 -15.31 -10.83
CA THR A 296 -9.27 -15.64 -12.22
C THR A 296 -8.50 -14.55 -12.97
N TRP A 297 -8.17 -13.42 -12.34
CA TRP A 297 -7.39 -12.36 -12.99
C TRP A 297 -6.04 -12.89 -13.50
N GLY A 298 -5.79 -12.68 -14.80
CA GLY A 298 -4.58 -13.13 -15.48
C GLY A 298 -4.68 -14.56 -16.05
N ALA A 299 -5.86 -15.19 -16.00
CA ALA A 299 -6.10 -16.49 -16.64
C ALA A 299 -6.72 -16.34 -18.04
N SER A 300 -7.32 -15.19 -18.36
CA SER A 300 -7.96 -14.93 -19.66
C SER A 300 -7.07 -14.12 -20.60
N ARG A 301 -7.17 -14.38 -21.91
CA ARG A 301 -6.54 -13.53 -22.95
C ARG A 301 -7.04 -12.08 -22.90
N LEU A 302 -8.26 -11.87 -22.41
CA LEU A 302 -8.81 -10.52 -22.19
C LEU A 302 -8.02 -9.79 -21.10
N ASP A 303 -7.68 -10.48 -20.01
CA ASP A 303 -6.91 -9.89 -18.90
C ASP A 303 -5.50 -9.52 -19.34
N GLU A 304 -4.86 -10.36 -20.17
CA GLU A 304 -3.56 -10.08 -20.77
C GLU A 304 -3.62 -8.83 -21.67
N ALA A 305 -4.62 -8.75 -22.57
CA ALA A 305 -4.81 -7.60 -23.45
C ALA A 305 -5.12 -6.31 -22.67
N LEU A 306 -5.90 -6.43 -21.60
CA LEU A 306 -6.24 -5.33 -20.71
C LEU A 306 -5.02 -4.86 -19.91
N ALA A 307 -4.23 -5.76 -19.35
CA ALA A 307 -2.99 -5.41 -18.66
C ALA A 307 -1.96 -4.77 -19.60
N ALA A 308 -1.84 -5.26 -20.85
CA ALA A 308 -1.01 -4.62 -21.86
C ALA A 308 -1.50 -3.21 -22.20
N SER A 309 -2.82 -3.01 -22.28
CA SER A 309 -3.44 -1.70 -22.51
C SER A 309 -3.22 -0.74 -21.33
N VAL A 310 -3.37 -1.23 -20.10
CA VAL A 310 -3.04 -0.50 -18.86
C VAL A 310 -1.56 -0.11 -18.86
N HIS A 311 -0.66 -1.04 -19.18
CA HIS A 311 0.77 -0.76 -19.24
C HIS A 311 1.08 0.36 -20.24
N ARG A 312 0.54 0.30 -21.46
CA ARG A 312 0.69 1.35 -22.46
C ARG A 312 0.14 2.69 -21.97
N LEU A 313 -1.01 2.71 -21.32
CA LEU A 313 -1.59 3.92 -20.75
C LEU A 313 -0.68 4.52 -19.66
N MET A 314 -0.12 3.68 -18.78
CA MET A 314 0.78 4.13 -17.72
C MET A 314 2.13 4.61 -18.27
N GLN A 315 2.64 4.02 -19.35
CA GLN A 315 3.79 4.54 -20.08
C GLN A 315 3.54 5.94 -20.65
N ILE A 316 2.36 6.18 -21.24
CA ILE A 316 1.97 7.50 -21.74
C ILE A 316 1.84 8.49 -20.57
N LEU A 317 1.22 8.08 -19.46
CA LEU A 317 1.12 8.92 -18.24
C LEU A 317 2.52 9.30 -17.74
N ALA A 318 3.44 8.34 -17.67
CA ALA A 318 4.80 8.57 -17.22
C ALA A 318 5.55 9.53 -18.15
N ALA A 319 5.46 9.31 -19.47
CA ALA A 319 6.10 10.15 -20.48
C ALA A 319 5.56 11.59 -20.45
N LYS A 320 4.24 11.78 -20.26
CA LYS A 320 3.61 13.10 -20.16
C LYS A 320 3.92 13.84 -18.86
N GLY A 321 4.28 13.11 -17.80
CA GLY A 321 4.84 13.69 -16.57
C GLY A 321 6.30 14.14 -16.72
N GLY A 322 7.01 13.61 -17.71
CA GLY A 322 8.37 14.02 -18.05
C GLY A 322 9.40 13.63 -16.98
N VAL A 323 10.59 14.23 -17.07
CA VAL A 323 11.76 13.86 -16.26
C VAL A 323 11.54 14.09 -14.76
N ARG A 324 10.64 15.01 -14.39
CA ARG A 324 10.33 15.30 -12.98
C ARG A 324 9.55 14.18 -12.29
N LEU A 325 8.86 13.34 -13.06
CA LEU A 325 8.05 12.25 -12.51
C LEU A 325 8.95 11.08 -12.11
N THR A 326 9.34 11.05 -10.83
CA THR A 326 10.13 9.97 -10.22
C THR A 326 9.52 9.62 -8.86
N GLY A 327 9.21 8.36 -8.62
CA GLY A 327 8.61 7.90 -7.37
C GLY A 327 7.68 6.71 -7.58
N HIS A 328 7.03 6.30 -6.49
CA HIS A 328 6.02 5.23 -6.49
C HIS A 328 4.62 5.79 -6.62
N LEU A 329 3.82 5.21 -7.51
CA LEU A 329 2.44 5.64 -7.76
C LEU A 329 1.54 4.43 -7.89
N SER A 330 0.45 4.40 -7.13
CA SER A 330 -0.67 3.49 -7.39
C SER A 330 -1.77 4.27 -8.10
N VAL A 331 -2.11 3.89 -9.33
CA VAL A 331 -3.16 4.55 -10.12
C VAL A 331 -4.42 3.68 -10.08
N ARG A 332 -5.53 4.28 -9.67
CA ARG A 332 -6.86 3.65 -9.73
C ARG A 332 -7.46 3.88 -11.11
N LEU A 333 -7.80 2.79 -11.77
CA LEU A 333 -8.34 2.71 -13.11
C LEU A 333 -9.74 2.09 -13.08
N MET A 334 -10.61 2.56 -13.94
CA MET A 334 -11.97 2.06 -14.11
C MET A 334 -12.16 1.62 -15.54
N ILE A 335 -12.81 0.47 -15.72
CA ILE A 335 -13.04 -0.10 -17.04
C ILE A 335 -14.53 -0.02 -17.35
N ASP A 336 -14.83 0.64 -18.45
CA ASP A 336 -16.19 0.73 -18.96
C ASP A 336 -16.29 0.06 -20.33
N GLU A 337 -17.52 -0.34 -20.68
CA GLU A 337 -17.86 -0.87 -21.99
C GLU A 337 -18.57 0.21 -22.79
N GLU A 338 -17.92 0.62 -23.87
CA GLU A 338 -18.49 1.54 -24.84
C GLU A 338 -19.05 0.74 -26.00
N PHE A 339 -20.34 0.95 -26.26
CA PHE A 339 -21.07 0.29 -27.33
C PHE A 339 -21.06 1.22 -28.54
N ASP A 340 -20.32 0.80 -29.57
CA ASP A 340 -20.38 1.39 -30.89
C ASP A 340 -21.38 0.61 -31.76
N THR A 341 -21.82 1.18 -32.90
CA THR A 341 -22.86 0.58 -33.75
C THR A 341 -22.57 -0.86 -34.18
N HIS A 342 -21.30 -1.24 -34.27
CA HIS A 342 -20.87 -2.57 -34.70
C HIS A 342 -19.85 -3.25 -33.77
N SER A 343 -19.48 -2.64 -32.64
CA SER A 343 -18.48 -3.23 -31.74
C SER A 343 -18.66 -2.80 -30.29
N VAL A 344 -18.23 -3.65 -29.36
CA VAL A 344 -18.09 -3.31 -27.94
C VAL A 344 -16.62 -3.09 -27.67
N ARG A 345 -16.26 -1.93 -27.15
CA ARG A 345 -14.88 -1.57 -26.81
C ARG A 345 -14.75 -1.37 -25.30
N HIS A 346 -13.69 -1.96 -24.75
CA HIS A 346 -13.26 -1.69 -23.37
C HIS A 346 -12.43 -0.41 -23.33
N THR A 347 -12.93 0.60 -22.60
CA THR A 347 -12.24 1.89 -22.42
C THR A 347 -11.79 2.02 -20.97
N ILE A 348 -10.51 2.38 -20.79
CA ILE A 348 -9.87 2.52 -19.48
C ILE A 348 -9.83 3.99 -19.10
N TYR A 349 -10.40 4.31 -17.95
CA TYR A 349 -10.45 5.66 -17.38
C TYR A 349 -9.60 5.75 -16.11
N ILE A 350 -8.86 6.84 -15.94
CA ILE A 350 -8.13 7.15 -14.71
C ILE A 350 -9.10 7.78 -13.71
N ALA A 351 -9.24 7.15 -12.54
CA ALA A 351 -10.18 7.53 -11.49
C ALA A 351 -9.52 8.13 -10.24
N GLY A 352 -8.21 7.98 -10.07
CA GLY A 352 -7.48 8.53 -8.92
C GLY A 352 -6.08 7.96 -8.78
N CYS A 353 -5.35 8.39 -7.75
CA CYS A 353 -4.03 7.85 -7.43
C CYS A 353 -3.73 7.90 -5.93
N THR A 354 -2.78 7.06 -5.52
CA THR A 354 -2.14 7.08 -4.20
C THR A 354 -0.62 7.19 -4.40
N PRO A 355 -0.01 8.34 -4.09
CA PRO A 355 1.44 8.52 -4.21
C PRO A 355 2.22 7.98 -3.00
N GLY A 356 3.49 7.64 -3.22
CA GLY A 356 4.47 7.40 -2.15
C GLY A 356 4.48 5.97 -1.60
N ALA A 357 4.87 5.84 -0.32
CA ALA A 357 5.12 4.55 0.34
C ALA A 357 3.94 3.56 0.24
N ASN A 358 2.69 4.05 0.29
CA ASN A 358 1.50 3.20 0.19
C ASN A 358 1.38 2.47 -1.16
N ALA A 359 2.01 2.99 -2.23
CA ALA A 359 2.06 2.32 -3.52
C ALA A 359 3.11 1.20 -3.57
N VAL A 360 4.18 1.32 -2.76
CA VAL A 360 5.25 0.32 -2.66
C VAL A 360 4.71 -1.00 -2.15
N ASP A 361 3.76 -0.95 -1.21
CA ASP A 361 3.20 -2.13 -0.58
C ASP A 361 2.65 -3.12 -1.60
N ASN A 362 1.80 -2.63 -2.50
CA ASN A 362 1.22 -3.50 -3.51
C ASN A 362 2.22 -3.89 -4.61
N LEU A 363 3.10 -2.96 -5.00
CA LEU A 363 4.08 -3.16 -6.08
C LEU A 363 5.07 -4.29 -5.77
N LEU A 364 5.60 -4.33 -4.55
CA LEU A 364 6.65 -5.29 -4.14
C LEU A 364 6.11 -6.57 -3.51
N TYR A 365 4.78 -6.72 -3.42
CA TYR A 365 4.18 -7.94 -2.89
C TYR A 365 4.34 -9.11 -3.88
N ASP A 366 4.98 -10.20 -3.45
CA ASP A 366 5.19 -11.46 -4.21
C ASP A 366 5.85 -11.32 -5.61
N VAL A 367 6.58 -10.22 -5.86
CA VAL A 367 7.26 -9.96 -7.14
C VAL A 367 8.75 -9.66 -6.89
N PRO A 368 9.68 -10.09 -7.77
CA PRO A 368 11.08 -9.71 -7.67
C PRO A 368 11.25 -8.18 -7.64
N CYS A 369 12.06 -7.68 -6.70
CA CYS A 369 12.30 -6.25 -6.57
C CYS A 369 13.03 -5.69 -7.81
N PRO A 370 12.56 -4.58 -8.41
CA PRO A 370 13.12 -4.03 -9.65
C PRO A 370 14.36 -3.15 -9.36
N ILE A 371 15.45 -3.74 -8.85
CA ILE A 371 16.65 -2.98 -8.45
C ILE A 371 17.28 -2.22 -9.63
N ALA A 372 17.35 -2.82 -10.81
CA ALA A 372 17.78 -2.16 -12.04
C ALA A 372 16.94 -0.90 -12.35
N GLY A 373 15.63 -0.97 -12.08
CA GLY A 373 14.71 0.15 -12.23
C GLY A 373 15.06 1.32 -11.31
N TYR A 374 15.40 1.05 -10.04
CA TYR A 374 15.87 2.09 -9.12
C TYR A 374 17.23 2.67 -9.52
N LEU A 375 18.14 1.83 -10.01
CA LEU A 375 19.47 2.25 -10.46
C LEU A 375 19.42 3.16 -11.70
N SER A 376 18.36 3.11 -12.50
CA SER A 376 18.15 4.00 -13.66
C SER A 376 18.07 5.50 -13.31
N VAL A 377 17.94 5.83 -12.02
CA VAL A 377 18.02 7.22 -11.55
C VAL A 377 19.42 7.81 -11.76
N PHE A 378 20.45 6.96 -11.72
CA PHE A 378 21.82 7.35 -12.00
C PHE A 378 22.06 7.34 -13.50
N PRO A 379 22.68 8.39 -14.06
CA PRO A 379 23.05 8.39 -15.47
C PRO A 379 23.99 7.21 -15.75
N SER A 380 23.51 6.25 -16.53
CA SER A 380 24.28 5.09 -17.01
C SER A 380 24.28 5.12 -18.54
N ASN A 381 25.34 4.61 -19.17
CA ASN A 381 25.51 4.60 -20.63
C ASN A 381 24.27 4.03 -21.36
N PRO A 382 23.95 4.52 -22.57
CA PRO A 382 22.65 4.34 -23.26
C PRO A 382 22.37 2.93 -23.80
N ALA A 383 22.82 1.85 -23.13
CA ALA A 383 22.73 0.48 -23.64
C ALA A 383 21.71 -0.43 -22.93
N ASP A 384 21.16 -0.06 -21.77
CA ASP A 384 20.33 -0.96 -20.96
C ASP A 384 18.87 -0.49 -20.85
N THR A 385 18.21 -0.21 -21.97
CA THR A 385 16.73 -0.20 -21.99
C THR A 385 16.24 -1.64 -22.10
N ALA A 386 16.17 -2.32 -20.96
CA ALA A 386 15.49 -3.60 -20.87
C ALA A 386 13.99 -3.40 -21.16
N ASN A 387 13.44 -4.23 -22.05
CA ASN A 387 12.00 -4.32 -22.28
C ASN A 387 11.32 -4.76 -20.99
N ILE A 388 10.76 -3.82 -20.23
CA ILE A 388 10.00 -4.11 -19.01
C ILE A 388 8.66 -4.68 -19.43
N ALA A 389 8.53 -6.00 -19.32
CA ALA A 389 7.27 -6.70 -19.50
C ALA A 389 6.37 -6.39 -18.29
N ALA A 390 5.10 -6.08 -18.56
CA ALA A 390 4.09 -5.97 -17.51
C ALA A 390 4.03 -7.30 -16.75
N THR A 391 4.36 -7.30 -15.46
CA THR A 391 4.23 -8.51 -14.65
C THR A 391 2.77 -8.62 -14.24
N LEU A 392 2.03 -9.45 -14.97
CA LEU A 392 0.71 -9.92 -14.57
C LEU A 392 0.88 -10.70 -13.27
N SER A 393 0.40 -10.12 -12.17
CA SER A 393 0.28 -10.90 -10.93
C SER A 393 -0.97 -11.75 -11.05
N SER A 394 -0.80 -13.05 -11.28
CA SER A 394 -1.80 -14.01 -10.85
C SER A 394 -1.86 -13.92 -9.34
N THR A 395 -2.95 -13.36 -8.81
CA THR A 395 -3.28 -13.53 -7.39
C THR A 395 -3.59 -15.00 -7.19
N ARG A 396 -2.56 -15.85 -7.06
CA ARG A 396 -2.74 -17.10 -6.34
C ARG A 396 -3.09 -16.68 -4.94
N SER A 397 -4.37 -16.82 -4.60
CA SER A 397 -4.80 -16.69 -3.22
C SER A 397 -3.86 -17.55 -2.38
N ALA A 398 -3.38 -16.98 -1.26
CA ALA A 398 -3.10 -17.86 -0.14
C ALA A 398 -4.35 -18.74 0.03
N PRO A 399 -4.22 -20.04 0.32
CA PRO A 399 -5.39 -20.87 0.57
C PRO A 399 -6.12 -20.26 1.76
N THR A 400 -7.17 -19.52 1.46
CA THR A 400 -8.14 -19.10 2.45
C THR A 400 -8.83 -20.38 2.85
N PHE A 401 -8.45 -20.95 4.00
CA PHE A 401 -9.31 -21.89 4.69
C PHE A 401 -10.52 -21.11 5.25
N ALA A 402 -11.32 -20.55 4.34
CA ALA A 402 -12.68 -20.17 4.67
C ALA A 402 -13.47 -21.47 4.75
N ARG A 403 -13.37 -22.15 5.90
CA ARG A 403 -14.45 -23.05 6.30
C ARG A 403 -15.67 -22.18 6.49
N ALA A 404 -16.55 -22.18 5.49
CA ALA A 404 -17.92 -21.74 5.63
C ALA A 404 -18.62 -22.65 6.65
N ALA A 405 -18.44 -22.36 7.94
CA ALA A 405 -19.41 -22.74 8.95
C ALA A 405 -20.57 -21.75 8.77
N ILE A 406 -21.60 -22.15 8.03
CA ILE A 406 -22.89 -21.45 8.02
C ILE A 406 -23.46 -21.58 9.45
N LEU A 407 -23.08 -20.67 10.34
CA LEU A 407 -23.65 -20.58 11.67
C LEU A 407 -24.90 -19.70 11.61
N PRO A 408 -26.03 -20.15 12.17
CA PRO A 408 -27.26 -19.36 12.17
C PRO A 408 -27.03 -17.99 12.82
N ALA A 409 -27.56 -16.93 12.21
CA ALA A 409 -27.45 -15.54 12.68
C ALA A 409 -27.90 -15.32 14.14
N ALA A 410 -28.62 -16.29 14.74
CA ALA A 410 -29.00 -16.32 16.15
C ALA A 410 -27.79 -16.46 17.12
N PHE A 411 -26.68 -17.08 16.71
CA PHE A 411 -25.50 -17.26 17.58
C PHE A 411 -24.57 -16.05 17.62
N LEU A 412 -24.64 -15.15 16.63
CA LEU A 412 -23.89 -13.89 16.60
C LEU A 412 -24.46 -12.82 17.56
N GLN A 413 -25.62 -13.07 18.18
CA GLN A 413 -26.20 -12.18 19.19
C GLN A 413 -25.53 -12.29 20.56
N PHE A 414 -24.74 -13.33 20.82
CA PHE A 414 -24.05 -13.53 22.10
C PHE A 414 -22.61 -12.99 22.07
N SER A 415 -22.35 -11.94 22.85
CA SER A 415 -21.04 -11.26 22.97
C SER A 415 -19.88 -12.20 23.29
N LEU A 416 -20.11 -13.30 24.04
CA LEU A 416 -19.08 -14.27 24.40
C LEU A 416 -18.71 -15.19 23.24
N PHE A 417 -19.66 -15.51 22.37
CA PHE A 417 -19.41 -16.38 21.21
C PHE A 417 -18.65 -15.62 20.12
N HIS A 418 -19.02 -14.36 19.86
CA HIS A 418 -18.24 -13.48 18.99
C HIS A 418 -16.80 -13.36 19.52
N PHE A 419 -16.63 -13.14 20.82
CA PHE A 419 -15.31 -13.04 21.45
C PHE A 419 -14.47 -14.32 21.30
N ALA A 420 -15.07 -15.49 21.51
CA ALA A 420 -14.40 -16.77 21.31
C ALA A 420 -14.03 -17.02 19.84
N LEU A 421 -14.89 -16.65 18.88
CA LEU A 421 -14.60 -16.77 17.46
C LEU A 421 -13.43 -15.87 17.05
N THR A 422 -13.44 -14.59 17.47
CA THR A 422 -12.32 -13.68 17.19
C THR A 422 -11.03 -14.18 17.83
N ALA A 423 -11.11 -14.88 18.97
CA ALA A 423 -9.93 -15.39 19.66
C ALA A 423 -9.35 -16.60 18.91
N LEU A 424 -10.24 -17.46 18.43
CA LEU A 424 -9.87 -18.57 17.56
C LEU A 424 -9.27 -18.08 16.24
N GLU A 425 -9.83 -17.04 15.61
CA GLU A 425 -9.28 -16.43 14.39
C GLU A 425 -7.89 -15.82 14.61
N VAL A 426 -7.66 -15.14 15.73
CA VAL A 426 -6.34 -14.60 16.07
C VAL A 426 -5.33 -15.72 16.31
N VAL A 427 -5.72 -16.76 17.07
CA VAL A 427 -4.87 -17.93 17.32
C VAL A 427 -4.58 -18.68 16.02
N GLU A 428 -5.58 -18.87 15.16
CA GLU A 428 -5.43 -19.51 13.85
C GLU A 428 -4.54 -18.66 12.93
N ALA A 429 -4.73 -17.34 12.87
CA ALA A 429 -3.90 -16.47 12.04
C ALA A 429 -2.41 -16.51 12.46
N GLU A 430 -2.12 -16.57 13.75
CA GLU A 430 -0.76 -16.73 14.27
C GLU A 430 -0.23 -18.15 14.02
N LEU A 431 -1.02 -19.19 14.29
CA LEU A 431 -0.65 -20.58 14.00
C LEU A 431 -0.42 -20.84 12.52
N VAL A 432 -1.20 -20.24 11.62
CA VAL A 432 -1.04 -20.36 10.16
C VAL A 432 0.25 -19.66 9.70
N ARG A 433 0.60 -18.50 10.25
CA ARG A 433 1.89 -17.83 9.96
C ARG A 433 3.06 -18.72 10.35
N LEU A 434 2.94 -19.41 11.50
CA LEU A 434 3.95 -20.32 12.05
C LEU A 434 4.04 -21.65 11.28
N LEU A 435 2.93 -22.36 11.10
CA LEU A 435 2.90 -23.67 10.46
C LEU A 435 3.21 -23.62 8.97
N PHE A 436 2.90 -22.53 8.28
CA PHE A 436 3.08 -22.43 6.82
C PHE A 436 4.26 -21.57 6.39
N TRP A 437 5.02 -20.99 7.33
CA TRP A 437 6.25 -20.25 7.02
C TRP A 437 5.98 -19.08 6.05
N LYS A 438 4.77 -18.50 6.14
CA LYS A 438 4.26 -17.45 5.24
C LYS A 438 4.39 -16.05 5.82
N ASP A 439 5.10 -15.91 6.94
CA ASP A 439 5.34 -14.57 7.46
C ASP A 439 6.26 -13.81 6.50
N PRO A 440 5.83 -12.64 5.98
CA PRO A 440 6.62 -11.85 5.03
C PRO A 440 7.94 -11.32 5.63
N LEU A 441 8.08 -11.29 6.96
CA LEU A 441 9.33 -10.95 7.63
C LEU A 441 10.29 -12.15 7.73
N PHE A 442 9.78 -13.39 7.63
CA PHE A 442 10.61 -14.58 7.73
C PHE A 442 11.37 -14.85 6.44
N SER A 443 12.66 -15.11 6.56
CA SER A 443 13.48 -15.64 5.47
C SER A 443 14.46 -16.64 6.05
N PHE A 444 14.63 -17.80 5.41
CA PHE A 444 15.64 -18.78 5.84
C PHE A 444 17.04 -18.20 5.88
N LEU A 445 17.35 -17.25 5.00
CA LEU A 445 18.66 -16.61 4.99
C LEU A 445 18.77 -15.55 6.08
N ASP A 446 17.67 -15.00 6.56
CA ASP A 446 17.63 -13.88 7.51
C ASP A 446 16.40 -14.00 8.43
N PRO A 447 16.40 -14.97 9.38
CA PRO A 447 15.22 -15.29 10.19
C PRO A 447 15.01 -14.37 11.41
N VAL A 448 16.05 -13.63 11.82
CA VAL A 448 16.05 -12.79 13.04
C VAL A 448 14.97 -11.71 13.03
N PRO A 449 14.67 -11.00 11.90
CA PRO A 449 13.63 -9.98 11.88
C PRO A 449 12.25 -10.48 12.30
N TRP A 450 11.87 -11.67 11.85
CA TRP A 450 10.60 -12.29 12.21
C TRP A 450 10.58 -12.65 13.70
N TRP A 451 11.60 -13.34 14.19
CA TRP A 451 11.69 -13.73 15.60
C TRP A 451 11.65 -12.50 16.54
N TRP A 452 12.40 -11.46 16.21
CA TRP A 452 12.41 -10.21 16.98
C TRP A 452 11.04 -9.52 16.95
N GLN A 453 10.38 -9.52 15.79
CA GLN A 453 9.05 -8.94 15.65
C GLN A 453 8.05 -9.62 16.60
N VAL A 454 8.02 -10.96 16.60
CA VAL A 454 7.05 -11.78 17.33
C VAL A 454 7.34 -11.79 18.84
N HIS A 455 8.60 -11.94 19.25
CA HIS A 455 8.94 -12.17 20.67
C HIS A 455 9.43 -10.95 21.43
N VAL A 456 9.87 -9.90 20.75
CA VAL A 456 10.43 -8.72 21.42
C VAL A 456 9.60 -7.49 21.10
N TYR A 457 9.52 -7.11 19.82
CA TYR A 457 8.88 -5.87 19.43
C TYR A 457 7.37 -5.86 19.73
N GLN A 458 6.63 -6.89 19.32
CA GLN A 458 5.19 -6.96 19.52
C GLN A 458 4.82 -6.98 21.02
N PRO A 459 5.35 -7.89 21.87
CA PRO A 459 5.03 -7.89 23.30
C PRO A 459 5.36 -6.57 23.99
N LEU A 460 6.53 -5.97 23.73
CA LEU A 460 6.91 -4.69 24.32
C LEU A 460 6.02 -3.54 23.84
N ARG A 461 5.61 -3.55 22.56
CA ARG A 461 4.65 -2.59 22.03
C ARG A 461 3.30 -2.71 22.73
N GLU A 462 2.80 -3.93 22.92
CA GLU A 462 1.51 -4.15 23.60
C GLU A 462 1.58 -3.70 25.07
N ILE A 463 2.67 -4.01 25.79
CA ILE A 463 2.91 -3.52 27.16
C ILE A 463 2.94 -1.99 27.19
N TRP A 464 3.66 -1.35 26.26
CA TRP A 464 3.75 0.10 26.19
C TRP A 464 2.38 0.76 25.94
N VAL A 465 1.58 0.19 25.06
CA VAL A 465 0.21 0.68 24.79
C VAL A 465 -0.64 0.56 26.06
N LEU A 466 -0.56 -0.55 26.78
CA LEU A 466 -1.26 -0.73 28.06
C LEU A 466 -0.79 0.30 29.11
N MET A 467 0.52 0.51 29.28
CA MET A 467 1.08 1.49 30.21
C MET A 467 0.66 2.93 29.86
N LYS A 468 0.59 3.26 28.57
CA LYS A 468 0.13 4.57 28.12
C LYS A 468 -1.36 4.76 28.45
N GLN A 469 -2.18 3.74 28.20
CA GLN A 469 -3.60 3.77 28.51
C GLN A 469 -3.88 3.87 30.02
N THR A 470 -3.12 3.17 30.88
CA THR A 470 -3.29 3.27 32.34
C THR A 470 -2.88 4.65 32.85
N ARG A 471 -1.78 5.22 32.34
CA ARG A 471 -1.33 6.57 32.66
C ARG A 471 -2.35 7.64 32.23
N GLU A 472 -2.91 7.52 31.04
CA GLU A 472 -3.95 8.42 30.53
C GLU A 472 -5.28 8.26 31.30
N ALA A 473 -5.55 7.08 31.86
CA ALA A 473 -6.72 6.81 32.70
C ALA A 473 -6.57 7.28 34.16
N GLY A 474 -5.42 7.82 34.55
CA GLY A 474 -5.16 8.32 35.91
C GLY A 474 -5.08 7.22 36.98
N LEU A 475 -4.90 5.96 36.57
CA LEU A 475 -4.72 4.82 37.46
C LEU A 475 -3.21 4.61 37.64
N ASN A 476 -2.63 5.28 38.63
CA ASN A 476 -1.27 4.99 39.11
C ASN A 476 -1.30 3.88 40.16
#